data_AF-A0A0W8CTH1-F1
#
_entry.id   AF-A0A0W8CTH1-F1
#
_cell.length_a   1.000
_cell.length_b   1.000
_cell.length_c   1.000
_cell.angle_alpha   90.00
_cell.angle_beta   90.00
_cell.angle_gamma   90.00
#
_symmetry.space_group_name_H-M   'P 1'
#
loop_
_entity.id
_entity.type
_entity.pdbx_description
1 polymer ?
#
loop_
_entity_poly.entity_id
_entity_poly.type
_entity_poly.pdbx_seq_one_letter_code
_entity_poly.pdbx_strand_id
1 'polypeptide(L)'
;MVESRKEAKQLVQGTLTPVTTPKSVARVLNSSFSYESANEFLSSVTVKALGPRKQVLAKVVAPHECSSDIKFIFTDQFVAKCRRLLDEFKKSLPNSDQPIGIRVAKVGVFSEEQLGIMHDYYTTIQIFASVVATAEWIRATSPNRLAIPAGLREYVDLDKEAAAIAIQKMVLTLTRQTPFGTVLKRSLLRFRDDEWINDDCLLHAMTTLQEEHGTTGIISPAFCGTVNVESQYKIIAATQPFRASNEYVLLPIHLNNNHWCGVVFDIKSQTLRAVVTCIVMGVLESHLIMSFLTRFALSYDNRTCAKASKY
;
A
#
# COMPACT_ATOMS: atom_id res chain seq x y z
N MET A 1 12.74 36.21 24.12
CA MET A 1 13.14 35.80 25.49
C MET A 1 11.98 35.21 26.30
N VAL A 2 10.74 35.69 26.14
CA VAL A 2 9.54 35.15 26.84
C VAL A 2 9.06 33.82 26.24
N GLU A 3 9.02 33.69 24.90
CA GLU A 3 8.67 32.43 24.21
C GLU A 3 9.67 31.30 24.53
N SER A 4 10.97 31.61 24.52
CA SER A 4 12.05 30.66 24.81
C SER A 4 11.92 30.02 26.20
N ARG A 5 11.47 30.80 27.21
CA ARG A 5 11.23 30.31 28.57
C ARG A 5 9.95 29.47 28.67
N LYS A 6 8.95 29.75 27.84
CA LYS A 6 7.67 29.01 27.79
C LYS A 6 7.87 27.65 27.11
N GLU A 7 8.61 27.62 26.01
CA GLU A 7 9.05 26.38 25.34
C GLU A 7 9.92 25.53 26.27
N ALA A 8 10.92 26.12 26.93
CA ALA A 8 11.76 25.38 27.88
C ALA A 8 10.94 24.75 29.03
N LYS A 9 9.94 25.45 29.57
CA LYS A 9 9.03 24.89 30.59
C LYS A 9 8.16 23.76 30.05
N GLN A 10 7.62 23.89 28.84
CA GLN A 10 6.80 22.86 28.22
C GLN A 10 7.62 21.61 27.86
N LEU A 11 8.89 21.79 27.47
CA LEU A 11 9.84 20.72 27.20
C LEU A 11 10.15 19.92 28.48
N VAL A 12 10.42 20.61 29.59
CA VAL A 12 10.66 20.00 30.91
C VAL A 12 9.43 19.26 31.45
N GLN A 13 8.23 19.72 31.09
CA GLN A 13 6.96 19.09 31.47
C GLN A 13 6.51 17.98 30.51
N GLY A 14 7.25 17.68 29.43
CA GLY A 14 6.85 16.69 28.42
C GLY A 14 5.60 17.08 27.61
N THR A 15 5.16 18.33 27.71
CA THR A 15 3.92 18.85 27.07
C THR A 15 4.17 19.56 25.74
N LEU A 16 5.42 19.57 25.28
CA LEU A 16 5.79 20.23 24.03
C LEU A 16 5.38 19.34 22.85
N THR A 17 4.19 19.58 22.33
CA THR A 17 3.75 18.97 21.07
C THR A 17 4.72 19.41 19.97
N PRO A 18 5.40 18.49 19.27
CA PRO A 18 6.33 18.85 18.23
C PRO A 18 5.61 19.68 17.17
N VAL A 19 6.21 20.81 16.77
CA VAL A 19 5.64 21.64 15.71
C VAL A 19 5.58 20.81 14.43
N THR A 20 4.37 20.56 13.94
CA THR A 20 4.12 19.81 12.72
C THR A 20 4.44 20.70 11.52
N THR A 21 5.56 20.42 10.87
CA THR A 21 5.98 21.08 9.62
C THR A 21 5.92 20.09 8.47
N PRO A 22 5.79 20.54 7.21
CA PRO A 22 5.92 19.65 6.05
C PRO A 22 7.22 18.83 6.09
N LYS A 23 8.34 19.40 6.54
CA LYS A 23 9.61 18.65 6.68
C LYS A 23 9.50 17.50 7.68
N SER A 24 8.83 17.72 8.81
CA SER A 24 8.58 16.67 9.81
C SER A 24 7.66 15.58 9.23
N VAL A 25 6.64 15.96 8.47
CA VAL A 25 5.75 15.03 7.75
C VAL A 25 6.53 14.22 6.74
N ALA A 26 7.31 14.86 5.86
CA ALA A 26 8.17 14.18 4.89
C ALA A 26 9.12 13.17 5.56
N ARG A 27 9.69 13.51 6.72
CA ARG A 27 10.56 12.59 7.47
C ARG A 27 9.83 11.31 7.88
N VAL A 28 8.58 11.42 8.36
CA VAL A 28 7.75 10.27 8.72
C VAL A 28 7.36 9.49 7.47
N LEU A 29 6.96 10.16 6.39
CA LEU A 29 6.54 9.50 5.16
C LEU A 29 7.70 8.79 4.43
N ASN A 30 8.92 9.28 4.59
CA ASN A 30 10.14 8.68 4.03
C ASN A 30 10.72 7.57 4.91
N SER A 31 10.16 7.31 6.09
CA SER A 31 10.62 6.24 6.97
C SER A 31 9.82 4.95 6.77
N SER A 32 10.24 3.88 7.43
CA SER A 32 9.40 2.69 7.59
C SER A 32 8.36 2.95 8.68
N PHE A 33 7.08 2.97 8.31
CA PHE A 33 5.98 3.23 9.25
C PHE A 33 4.81 2.26 9.08
N SER A 34 4.11 1.99 10.18
CA SER A 34 2.80 1.36 10.24
C SER A 34 1.71 2.39 10.56
N TYR A 35 0.44 1.97 10.55
CA TYR A 35 -0.64 2.82 11.05
C TYR A 35 -0.40 3.15 12.53
N GLU A 36 -0.12 2.15 13.37
CA GLU A 36 0.10 2.34 14.80
C GLU A 36 1.24 3.32 15.10
N SER A 37 2.35 3.25 14.36
CA SER A 37 3.52 4.09 14.63
C SER A 37 3.39 5.55 14.18
N ALA A 38 2.54 5.83 13.18
CA ALA A 38 2.50 7.15 12.52
C ALA A 38 1.16 7.87 12.63
N ASN A 39 0.07 7.17 12.96
CA ASN A 39 -1.27 7.77 13.03
C ASN A 39 -1.38 8.90 14.04
N GLU A 40 -0.81 8.74 15.24
CA GLU A 40 -0.83 9.78 16.27
C GLU A 40 -0.21 11.09 15.77
N PHE A 41 0.99 11.00 15.18
CA PHE A 41 1.67 12.17 14.64
C PHE A 41 0.92 12.78 13.43
N LEU A 42 0.54 11.97 12.44
CA LEU A 42 -0.07 12.48 11.21
C LEU A 42 -1.49 13.03 11.42
N SER A 43 -2.23 12.50 12.39
CA SER A 43 -3.56 13.02 12.78
C SER A 43 -3.46 14.36 13.52
N SER A 44 -2.30 14.66 14.13
CA SER A 44 -2.05 15.93 14.84
C SER A 44 -1.66 17.09 13.91
N VAL A 45 -1.45 16.83 12.61
CA VAL A 45 -1.00 17.84 11.66
C VAL A 45 -2.09 18.88 11.42
N THR A 46 -1.75 20.16 11.54
CA THR A 46 -2.71 21.25 11.33
C THR A 46 -3.08 21.37 9.85
N VAL A 47 -4.37 21.21 9.54
CA VAL A 47 -4.91 21.43 8.20
C VAL A 47 -5.46 22.85 8.07
N LYS A 48 -5.00 23.59 7.06
CA LYS A 48 -5.44 24.95 6.75
C LYS A 48 -6.34 24.96 5.53
N ALA A 49 -7.61 25.24 5.74
CA ALA A 49 -8.55 25.55 4.67
C ALA A 49 -8.32 26.98 4.15
N LEU A 50 -8.29 27.12 2.83
CA LEU A 50 -8.28 28.42 2.17
C LEU A 50 -9.61 28.61 1.43
N GLY A 51 -10.13 29.84 1.48
CA GLY A 51 -11.38 30.17 0.79
C GLY A 51 -11.30 29.96 -0.73
N PRO A 52 -12.41 29.63 -1.40
CA PRO A 52 -12.42 29.23 -2.82
C PRO A 52 -11.93 30.33 -3.75
N ARG A 53 -12.07 31.61 -3.35
CA ARG A 53 -11.66 32.80 -4.12
C ARG A 53 -10.17 33.14 -3.99
N LYS A 54 -9.36 32.32 -3.32
CA LYS A 54 -7.93 32.61 -3.22
C LYS A 54 -7.25 32.51 -4.57
N GLN A 55 -6.56 33.59 -4.94
CA GLN A 55 -5.71 33.64 -6.13
C GLN A 55 -4.45 32.80 -5.89
N VAL A 56 -4.22 31.89 -6.84
CA VAL A 56 -3.13 30.92 -6.88
C VAL A 56 -2.46 31.07 -8.23
N LEU A 57 -1.13 31.21 -8.26
CA LEU A 57 -0.39 31.50 -9.48
C LEU A 57 0.89 30.66 -9.52
N ALA A 58 1.04 29.83 -10.54
CA ALA A 58 2.26 29.05 -10.78
C ALA A 58 3.34 29.96 -11.36
N LYS A 59 4.56 29.88 -10.83
CA LYS A 59 5.70 30.68 -11.29
C LYS A 59 7.00 29.92 -11.10
N VAL A 60 8.04 30.35 -11.83
CA VAL A 60 9.43 30.04 -11.50
C VAL A 60 9.77 30.73 -10.18
N VAL A 61 10.33 30.00 -9.22
CA VAL A 61 10.60 30.48 -7.86
C VAL A 61 12.09 30.41 -7.58
N ALA A 62 12.66 31.47 -7.02
CA ALA A 62 14.01 31.37 -6.47
C ALA A 62 13.94 30.68 -5.09
N PRO A 63 14.98 29.91 -4.67
CA PRO A 63 14.94 29.16 -3.41
C PRO A 63 14.58 29.97 -2.16
N HIS A 64 14.96 31.26 -2.14
CA HIS A 64 14.69 32.18 -1.02
C HIS A 64 13.27 32.78 -1.03
N GLU A 65 12.51 32.65 -2.12
CA GLU A 65 11.11 33.11 -2.18
C GLU A 65 10.16 32.15 -1.47
N CYS A 66 10.52 30.87 -1.41
CA CYS A 66 9.70 29.82 -0.82
C CYS A 66 9.60 29.99 0.69
N SER A 67 8.38 29.82 1.22
CA SER A 67 8.12 29.91 2.64
C SER A 67 8.86 28.79 3.40
N SER A 68 9.77 29.16 4.31
CA SER A 68 10.51 28.23 5.16
C SER A 68 9.71 27.77 6.38
N ASP A 69 8.82 28.63 6.88
CA ASP A 69 8.19 28.48 8.20
C ASP A 69 6.74 27.99 8.09
N ILE A 70 6.55 26.88 7.38
CA ILE A 70 5.23 26.28 7.18
C ILE A 70 4.91 25.35 8.35
N LYS A 71 3.80 25.62 9.06
CA LYS A 71 3.30 24.86 10.21
C LYS A 71 1.94 24.20 9.97
N PHE A 72 1.57 24.00 8.70
CA PHE A 72 0.28 23.46 8.30
C PHE A 72 0.36 22.76 6.93
N ILE A 73 -0.64 21.94 6.63
CA ILE A 73 -0.91 21.35 5.31
C ILE A 73 -2.20 21.97 4.75
N PHE A 74 -2.26 22.24 3.45
CA PHE A 74 -3.51 22.71 2.82
C PHE A 74 -4.57 21.60 2.75
N THR A 75 -5.83 21.92 2.52
CA THR A 75 -6.84 20.88 2.24
C THR A 75 -6.49 20.08 0.97
N ASP A 76 -6.87 18.80 0.91
CA ASP A 76 -6.60 17.92 -0.23
C ASP A 76 -7.05 18.55 -1.56
N GLN A 77 -8.28 19.05 -1.59
CA GLN A 77 -8.85 19.75 -2.75
C GLN A 77 -7.98 20.94 -3.21
N PHE A 78 -7.40 21.68 -2.27
CA PHE A 78 -6.55 22.82 -2.57
C PHE A 78 -5.17 22.37 -3.06
N VAL A 79 -4.57 21.33 -2.45
CA VAL A 79 -3.32 20.72 -2.92
C VAL A 79 -3.48 20.21 -4.36
N ALA A 80 -4.57 19.49 -4.65
CA ALA A 80 -4.88 19.00 -5.99
C ALA A 80 -5.05 20.14 -7.01
N LYS A 81 -5.68 21.26 -6.61
CA LYS A 81 -5.75 22.47 -7.45
C LYS A 81 -4.36 23.05 -7.75
N CYS A 82 -3.52 23.20 -6.74
CA CYS A 82 -2.16 23.75 -6.88
C CYS A 82 -1.28 22.86 -7.77
N ARG A 83 -1.34 21.54 -7.60
CA ARG A 83 -0.58 20.59 -8.42
C ARG A 83 -0.99 20.63 -9.89
N ARG A 84 -2.29 20.66 -10.19
CA ARG A 84 -2.77 20.82 -11.58
C ARG A 84 -2.25 22.09 -12.25
N LEU A 85 -2.29 23.22 -11.54
CA LEU A 85 -1.74 24.48 -12.06
C LEU A 85 -0.22 24.41 -12.28
N LEU A 86 0.52 23.73 -11.40
CA LEU A 86 1.95 23.48 -11.61
C LEU A 86 2.21 22.62 -12.83
N ASP A 87 1.45 21.53 -13.01
CA ASP A 87 1.63 20.62 -14.15
C ASP A 87 1.33 21.33 -15.48
N GLU A 88 0.29 22.17 -15.53
CA GLU A 88 -0.03 23.02 -16.69
C GLU A 88 1.09 24.03 -16.96
N PHE A 89 1.60 24.70 -15.92
CA PHE A 89 2.70 25.64 -16.05
C PHE A 89 3.99 24.96 -16.52
N LYS A 90 4.31 23.79 -15.96
CA LYS A 90 5.49 22.98 -16.33
C LYS A 90 5.47 22.59 -17.80
N LYS A 91 4.30 22.24 -18.35
CA LYS A 91 4.12 21.97 -19.79
C LYS A 91 4.31 23.21 -20.68
N SER A 92 4.08 24.40 -20.15
CA SER A 92 4.26 25.66 -20.88
C SER A 92 5.72 26.15 -20.92
N LEU A 93 6.59 25.57 -20.08
CA LEU A 93 8.00 25.93 -20.01
C LEU A 93 8.82 25.11 -21.04
N PRO A 94 9.66 25.74 -21.88
CA PRO A 94 10.53 25.01 -22.80
C PRO A 94 11.66 24.31 -22.01
N ASN A 95 11.63 22.97 -21.95
CA ASN A 95 12.65 22.06 -21.39
C ASN A 95 13.55 22.70 -20.32
N SER A 96 12.94 23.07 -19.19
CA SER A 96 13.59 23.85 -18.16
C SER A 96 13.62 23.07 -16.84
N ASP A 97 14.82 22.82 -16.30
CA ASP A 97 15.03 22.35 -14.93
C ASP A 97 14.86 23.46 -13.88
N GLN A 98 14.16 24.54 -14.24
CA GLN A 98 13.94 25.66 -13.34
C GLN A 98 13.08 25.25 -12.14
N PRO A 99 13.44 25.66 -10.92
CA PRO A 99 12.61 25.45 -9.75
C PRO A 99 11.27 26.17 -9.92
N ILE A 100 10.18 25.42 -9.89
CA ILE A 100 8.81 25.95 -9.98
C ILE A 100 8.08 25.86 -8.63
N GLY A 101 7.09 26.73 -8.46
CA GLY A 101 6.29 26.79 -7.25
C GLY A 101 4.98 27.55 -7.46
N ILE A 102 4.19 27.61 -6.39
CA ILE A 102 2.88 28.23 -6.36
C ILE A 102 2.90 29.42 -5.41
N ARG A 103 2.57 30.60 -5.92
CA ARG A 103 2.26 31.78 -5.11
C ARG A 103 0.79 31.77 -4.72
N VAL A 104 0.51 31.80 -3.43
CA VAL A 104 -0.84 31.96 -2.87
C VAL A 104 -0.94 33.35 -2.26
N ALA A 105 -1.85 34.17 -2.80
CA ALA A 105 -1.97 35.58 -2.41
C ALA A 105 -2.20 35.72 -0.89
N LYS A 106 -1.41 36.59 -0.22
CA LYS A 106 -1.44 36.84 1.24
C LYS A 106 -1.18 35.61 2.12
N VAL A 107 -0.61 34.53 1.56
CA VAL A 107 -0.26 33.32 2.33
C VAL A 107 1.23 33.04 2.19
N GLY A 108 1.76 33.01 0.96
CA GLY A 108 3.17 32.71 0.74
C GLY A 108 3.44 32.10 -0.63
N VAL A 109 4.67 31.64 -0.83
CA VAL A 109 5.12 30.91 -2.02
C VAL A 109 5.54 29.52 -1.57
N PHE A 110 5.08 28.49 -2.29
CA PHE A 110 5.30 27.09 -1.95
C PHE A 110 6.01 26.39 -3.10
N SER A 111 7.05 25.62 -2.80
CA SER A 111 7.77 24.84 -3.83
C SER A 111 6.95 23.64 -4.30
N GLU A 112 7.30 23.10 -5.47
CA GLU A 112 6.78 21.81 -5.96
C GLU A 112 6.99 20.69 -4.92
N GLU A 113 8.18 20.63 -4.29
CA GLU A 113 8.49 19.67 -3.22
C GLU A 113 7.54 19.79 -2.03
N GLN A 114 7.28 21.02 -1.54
CA GLN A 114 6.37 21.24 -0.42
C GLN A 114 4.94 20.78 -0.74
N LEU A 115 4.47 21.01 -1.97
CA LEU A 115 3.16 20.54 -2.42
C LEU A 115 3.13 19.03 -2.63
N GLY A 116 4.25 18.42 -3.02
CA GLY A 116 4.44 16.97 -3.07
C GLY A 116 4.25 16.34 -1.70
N ILE A 117 4.92 16.86 -0.68
CA ILE A 117 4.78 16.39 0.71
C ILE A 117 3.32 16.50 1.19
N MET A 118 2.65 17.62 0.90
CA MET A 118 1.25 17.81 1.27
C MET A 118 0.32 16.82 0.55
N HIS A 119 0.65 16.42 -0.67
CA HIS A 119 -0.10 15.40 -1.39
C HIS A 119 0.14 14.00 -0.82
N ASP A 120 1.41 13.65 -0.56
CA ASP A 120 1.79 12.35 0.01
C ASP A 120 1.18 12.16 1.40
N TYR A 121 1.01 13.24 2.15
CA TYR A 121 0.24 13.26 3.39
C TYR A 121 -1.19 12.73 3.17
N TYR A 122 -1.95 13.30 2.22
CA TYR A 122 -3.33 12.85 1.99
C TYR A 122 -3.41 11.44 1.41
N THR A 123 -2.50 11.08 0.51
CA THR A 123 -2.37 9.69 0.04
C THR A 123 -2.16 8.74 1.23
N THR A 124 -1.35 9.12 2.22
CA THR A 124 -1.12 8.32 3.42
C THR A 124 -2.34 8.27 4.34
N ILE A 125 -3.05 9.39 4.54
CA ILE A 125 -4.30 9.41 5.32
C ILE A 125 -5.36 8.49 4.69
N GLN A 126 -5.46 8.44 3.36
CA GLN A 126 -6.36 7.50 2.67
C GLN A 126 -5.93 6.03 2.88
N ILE A 127 -4.63 5.76 2.90
CA ILE A 127 -4.11 4.42 3.24
C ILE A 127 -4.45 4.07 4.69
N PHE A 128 -4.37 5.01 5.63
CA PHE A 128 -4.77 4.78 7.02
C PHE A 128 -6.26 4.46 7.16
N ALA A 129 -7.12 5.19 6.44
CA ALA A 129 -8.54 4.85 6.37
C ALA A 129 -8.75 3.42 5.85
N SER A 130 -7.97 3.02 4.84
CA SER A 130 -7.96 1.64 4.34
C SER A 130 -7.50 0.62 5.40
N VAL A 131 -6.47 0.92 6.19
CA VAL A 131 -6.01 0.04 7.30
C VAL A 131 -7.11 -0.16 8.33
N VAL A 132 -7.78 0.93 8.75
CA VAL A 132 -8.87 0.89 9.73
C VAL A 132 -10.04 0.07 9.18
N ALA A 133 -10.48 0.35 7.94
CA ALA A 133 -11.56 -0.38 7.29
C ALA A 133 -11.25 -1.88 7.16
N THR A 134 -10.02 -2.25 6.76
CA THR A 134 -9.61 -3.66 6.69
C THR A 134 -9.62 -4.33 8.06
N ALA A 135 -9.14 -3.65 9.12
CA ALA A 135 -9.13 -4.18 10.48
C ALA A 135 -10.55 -4.36 11.05
N GLU A 136 -11.46 -3.43 10.77
CA GLU A 136 -12.88 -3.55 11.15
C GLU A 136 -13.57 -4.69 10.38
N TRP A 137 -13.31 -4.79 9.09
CA TRP A 137 -13.81 -5.89 8.26
C TRP A 137 -13.34 -7.25 8.77
N ILE A 138 -12.06 -7.39 9.13
CA ILE A 138 -11.50 -8.60 9.77
C ILE A 138 -12.31 -9.00 11.01
N ARG A 139 -12.59 -8.05 11.90
CA ARG A 139 -13.34 -8.31 13.14
C ARG A 139 -14.79 -8.73 12.87
N ALA A 140 -15.44 -8.06 11.91
CA ALA A 140 -16.84 -8.27 11.58
C ALA A 140 -17.09 -9.54 10.74
N THR A 141 -16.07 -10.02 10.03
CA THR A 141 -16.17 -11.15 9.10
C THR A 141 -16.55 -12.46 9.82
N SER A 142 -17.48 -13.25 9.26
CA SER A 142 -17.97 -14.50 9.86
C SER A 142 -17.68 -15.74 8.98
N PRO A 143 -16.92 -16.75 9.49
CA PRO A 143 -16.68 -18.09 8.90
C PRO A 143 -17.91 -18.88 8.51
N ASN A 144 -19.03 -18.60 9.14
CA ASN A 144 -20.15 -19.53 9.13
C ASN A 144 -21.00 -19.45 7.85
N ARG A 145 -20.64 -18.60 6.89
CA ARG A 145 -21.44 -18.37 5.68
C ARG A 145 -21.24 -19.45 4.60
N LEU A 146 -20.19 -20.27 4.69
CA LEU A 146 -19.82 -21.23 3.64
C LEU A 146 -19.34 -22.56 4.22
N ALA A 147 -19.62 -23.66 3.51
CA ALA A 147 -19.18 -25.00 3.88
C ALA A 147 -17.68 -25.13 3.62
N ILE A 148 -16.86 -24.89 4.64
CA ILE A 148 -15.40 -24.96 4.53
C ILE A 148 -14.97 -26.42 4.28
N PRO A 149 -14.24 -26.70 3.19
CA PRO A 149 -13.74 -28.04 2.88
C PRO A 149 -12.92 -28.66 4.02
N ALA A 150 -13.00 -29.98 4.17
CA ALA A 150 -12.14 -30.72 5.09
C ALA A 150 -10.67 -30.50 4.71
N GLY A 151 -9.86 -30.00 5.65
CA GLY A 151 -8.46 -29.59 5.42
C GLY A 151 -8.20 -28.08 5.45
N LEU A 152 -9.26 -27.27 5.53
CA LEU A 152 -9.17 -25.80 5.67
C LEU A 152 -9.76 -25.32 7.02
N ARG A 153 -9.90 -26.23 7.99
CA ARG A 153 -10.57 -25.98 9.28
C ARG A 153 -9.80 -25.02 10.18
N GLU A 154 -8.47 -24.98 10.06
CA GLU A 154 -7.62 -24.01 10.76
C GLU A 154 -8.00 -22.55 10.49
N TYR A 155 -8.79 -22.27 9.44
CA TYR A 155 -9.27 -20.92 9.11
C TYR A 155 -10.63 -20.57 9.73
N VAL A 156 -11.31 -21.56 10.32
CA VAL A 156 -12.52 -21.36 11.14
C VAL A 156 -12.13 -20.76 12.50
N ASP A 157 -11.01 -21.22 13.07
CA ASP A 157 -10.52 -20.87 14.40
C ASP A 157 -9.59 -19.64 14.41
N LEU A 158 -9.70 -18.80 13.39
CA LEU A 158 -8.86 -17.62 13.23
C LEU A 158 -9.04 -16.63 14.38
N ASP A 159 -7.94 -16.26 15.04
CA ASP A 159 -7.92 -15.13 15.97
C ASP A 159 -8.02 -13.81 15.19
N LYS A 160 -9.26 -13.34 15.04
CA LYS A 160 -9.58 -12.10 14.31
C LYS A 160 -9.00 -10.86 14.98
N GLU A 161 -8.85 -10.86 16.31
CA GLU A 161 -8.31 -9.69 16.99
C GLU A 161 -6.80 -9.60 16.77
N ALA A 162 -6.08 -10.72 16.89
CA ALA A 162 -4.67 -10.79 16.55
C ALA A 162 -4.43 -10.38 15.08
N ALA A 163 -5.27 -10.85 14.16
CA ALA A 163 -5.21 -10.47 12.74
C ALA A 163 -5.41 -8.95 12.52
N ALA A 164 -6.42 -8.37 13.16
CA ALA A 164 -6.73 -6.94 13.04
C ALA A 164 -5.59 -6.07 13.59
N ILE A 165 -5.04 -6.45 14.74
CA ILE A 165 -3.87 -5.78 15.33
C ILE A 165 -2.66 -5.90 14.40
N ALA A 166 -2.43 -7.06 13.82
CA ALA A 166 -1.29 -7.28 12.93
C ALA A 166 -1.39 -6.47 11.62
N ILE A 167 -2.60 -6.23 11.10
CA ILE A 167 -2.83 -5.29 9.99
C ILE A 167 -2.50 -3.84 10.37
N GLN A 168 -2.86 -3.40 11.58
CA GLN A 168 -2.52 -2.05 12.06
C GLN A 168 -1.01 -1.88 12.31
N LYS A 169 -0.32 -2.96 12.68
CA LYS A 169 1.14 -3.03 12.88
C LYS A 169 1.94 -3.23 11.60
N MET A 170 1.28 -3.59 10.49
CA MET A 170 1.94 -3.83 9.22
C MET A 170 2.66 -2.57 8.74
N VAL A 171 3.97 -2.68 8.51
CA VAL A 171 4.76 -1.59 7.92
C VAL A 171 4.37 -1.42 6.46
N LEU A 172 3.77 -0.28 6.13
CA LEU A 172 3.06 -0.03 4.88
C LEU A 172 3.99 0.24 3.69
N THR A 173 5.19 0.75 3.97
CA THR A 173 6.22 1.06 2.96
C THR A 173 7.08 -0.14 2.60
N LEU A 174 6.99 -1.24 3.35
CA LEU A 174 7.75 -2.44 3.05
C LEU A 174 7.22 -3.13 1.78
N THR A 175 8.17 -3.68 1.05
CA THR A 175 7.91 -4.56 -0.08
C THR A 175 8.17 -6.02 0.30
N ARG A 176 7.49 -6.92 -0.41
CA ARG A 176 7.76 -8.35 -0.40
C ARG A 176 8.49 -8.70 -1.69
N GLN A 177 9.59 -9.44 -1.55
CA GLN A 177 10.22 -10.09 -2.69
C GLN A 177 9.42 -11.35 -3.04
N THR A 178 9.02 -11.47 -4.30
CA THR A 178 8.30 -12.62 -4.83
C THR A 178 9.06 -13.19 -6.03
N PRO A 179 8.80 -14.45 -6.41
CA PRO A 179 9.30 -15.02 -7.66
C PRO A 179 8.91 -14.22 -8.92
N PHE A 180 7.92 -13.33 -8.81
CA PHE A 180 7.38 -12.53 -9.91
C PHE A 180 7.85 -11.07 -9.89
N GLY A 181 8.66 -10.69 -8.90
CA GLY A 181 9.11 -9.31 -8.68
C GLY A 181 8.80 -8.79 -7.28
N THR A 182 8.91 -7.48 -7.11
CA THR A 182 8.70 -6.81 -5.82
C THR A 182 7.28 -6.26 -5.74
N VAL A 183 6.54 -6.59 -4.68
CA VAL A 183 5.17 -6.10 -4.45
C VAL A 183 5.07 -5.34 -3.13
N LEU A 184 4.25 -4.28 -3.09
CA LEU A 184 4.04 -3.50 -1.87
C LEU A 184 3.11 -4.24 -0.91
N LYS A 185 3.42 -4.19 0.40
CA LYS A 185 2.56 -4.81 1.41
C LYS A 185 1.19 -4.16 1.53
N ARG A 186 1.09 -2.84 1.33
CA ARG A 186 -0.19 -2.13 1.40
C ARG A 186 -1.23 -2.61 0.38
N SER A 187 -0.83 -3.32 -0.68
CA SER A 187 -1.76 -3.94 -1.63
C SER A 187 -2.68 -4.95 -0.93
N LEU A 188 -2.22 -5.55 0.18
CA LEU A 188 -3.03 -6.42 1.03
C LEU A 188 -4.28 -5.75 1.62
N LEU A 189 -4.33 -4.42 1.69
CA LEU A 189 -5.51 -3.74 2.22
C LEU A 189 -6.74 -3.90 1.31
N ARG A 190 -6.55 -4.28 0.04
CA ARG A 190 -7.63 -4.59 -0.92
C ARG A 190 -8.30 -5.94 -0.68
N PHE A 191 -7.74 -6.76 0.18
CA PHE A 191 -8.35 -8.00 0.64
C PHE A 191 -9.42 -7.71 1.71
N ARG A 192 -10.39 -6.85 1.38
CA ARG A 192 -11.53 -6.52 2.25
C ARG A 192 -12.79 -6.30 1.42
N ASP A 193 -13.93 -6.56 2.04
CA ASP A 193 -15.27 -6.19 1.56
C ASP A 193 -15.50 -6.50 0.07
N ASP A 194 -15.85 -5.50 -0.73
CA ASP A 194 -16.12 -5.55 -2.17
C ASP A 194 -14.97 -4.94 -3.02
N GLU A 195 -13.79 -4.77 -2.43
CA GLU A 195 -12.64 -4.21 -3.12
C GLU A 195 -12.13 -5.13 -4.23
N TRP A 196 -11.80 -4.54 -5.38
CA TRP A 196 -11.27 -5.29 -6.51
C TRP A 196 -9.83 -5.72 -6.25
N ILE A 197 -9.58 -7.02 -6.30
CA ILE A 197 -8.25 -7.60 -6.17
C ILE A 197 -7.46 -7.32 -7.46
N ASN A 198 -6.26 -6.76 -7.31
CA ASN A 198 -5.35 -6.47 -8.42
C ASN A 198 -4.21 -7.50 -8.50
N ASP A 199 -3.34 -7.34 -9.51
CA ASP A 199 -2.19 -8.21 -9.73
C ASP A 199 -1.31 -8.36 -8.48
N ASP A 200 -0.98 -7.27 -7.78
CA ASP A 200 -0.17 -7.32 -6.56
C ASP A 200 -0.78 -8.23 -5.49
N CYS A 201 -2.10 -8.17 -5.31
CA CYS A 201 -2.79 -9.02 -4.36
C CYS A 201 -2.67 -10.50 -4.74
N LEU A 202 -2.82 -10.81 -6.03
CA LEU A 202 -2.60 -12.18 -6.52
C LEU A 202 -1.16 -12.62 -6.40
N LEU A 203 -0.20 -11.75 -6.67
CA LEU A 203 1.22 -12.05 -6.49
C LEU A 203 1.53 -12.38 -5.04
N HIS A 204 0.95 -11.64 -4.08
CA HIS A 204 0.98 -12.01 -2.67
C HIS A 204 0.37 -13.40 -2.46
N ALA A 205 -0.89 -13.62 -2.90
CA ALA A 205 -1.64 -14.87 -2.77
C ALA A 205 -0.81 -16.09 -3.20
N MET A 206 -0.35 -16.01 -4.44
CA MET A 206 0.43 -17.04 -5.10
C MET A 206 1.78 -17.29 -4.42
N THR A 207 2.48 -16.24 -4.03
CA THR A 207 3.79 -16.40 -3.37
C THR A 207 3.67 -17.15 -2.05
N THR A 208 2.66 -16.83 -1.22
CA THR A 208 2.47 -17.58 0.04
C THR A 208 2.07 -19.00 -0.24
N LEU A 209 1.20 -19.25 -1.22
CA LEU A 209 0.81 -20.61 -1.58
C LEU A 209 2.02 -21.45 -2.01
N GLN A 210 2.95 -20.86 -2.76
CA GLN A 210 4.20 -21.54 -3.14
C GLN A 210 5.14 -21.76 -1.94
N GLU A 211 5.19 -20.82 -0.99
CA GLU A 211 5.96 -20.98 0.26
C GLU A 211 5.40 -22.11 1.14
N GLU A 212 4.07 -22.27 1.18
CA GLU A 212 3.38 -23.30 1.98
C GLU A 212 3.36 -24.66 1.28
N HIS A 213 3.25 -24.65 -0.05
CA HIS A 213 3.21 -25.83 -0.91
C HIS A 213 4.36 -25.78 -1.91
N GLY A 214 5.56 -26.13 -1.44
CA GLY A 214 6.81 -26.06 -2.22
C GLY A 214 6.84 -26.93 -3.49
N THR A 215 5.82 -27.78 -3.71
CA THR A 215 5.61 -28.56 -4.94
C THR A 215 4.67 -27.87 -5.94
N THR A 216 4.33 -26.60 -5.75
CA THR A 216 3.44 -25.85 -6.64
C THR A 216 4.25 -24.90 -7.52
N GLY A 217 4.16 -25.10 -8.84
CA GLY A 217 4.62 -24.13 -9.83
C GLY A 217 3.55 -23.08 -10.08
N ILE A 218 3.95 -21.84 -10.32
CA ILE A 218 2.99 -20.76 -10.56
C ILE A 218 3.43 -19.93 -11.75
N ILE A 219 2.51 -19.70 -12.69
CA ILE A 219 2.68 -18.75 -13.77
C ILE A 219 2.20 -17.37 -13.27
N SER A 220 2.99 -16.33 -13.51
CA SER A 220 2.63 -14.97 -13.09
C SER A 220 1.27 -14.53 -13.68
N PRO A 221 0.39 -13.89 -12.90
CA PRO A 221 -0.83 -13.23 -13.40
C PRO A 221 -0.57 -12.27 -14.59
N ALA A 222 0.61 -11.66 -14.65
CA ALA A 222 1.01 -10.76 -15.73
C ALA A 222 1.09 -11.46 -17.10
N PHE A 223 1.17 -12.80 -17.13
CA PHE A 223 1.21 -13.59 -18.37
C PHE A 223 0.00 -13.30 -19.27
N CYS A 224 -1.21 -13.29 -18.71
CA CYS A 224 -2.44 -13.10 -19.49
C CYS A 224 -2.60 -11.68 -20.07
N GLY A 225 -2.04 -10.67 -19.41
CA GLY A 225 -2.04 -9.29 -19.91
C GLY A 225 -0.92 -8.98 -20.90
N THR A 226 0.06 -9.87 -21.04
CA THR A 226 1.23 -9.66 -21.91
C THR A 226 0.90 -10.10 -23.33
N VAL A 227 0.87 -9.17 -24.28
CA VAL A 227 0.52 -9.45 -25.69
C VAL A 227 1.69 -10.09 -26.46
N ASN A 228 2.93 -9.74 -26.11
CA ASN A 228 4.12 -10.22 -26.80
C ASN A 228 4.50 -11.64 -26.33
N VAL A 229 4.58 -12.58 -27.28
CA VAL A 229 4.90 -13.99 -27.03
C VAL A 229 6.30 -14.19 -26.43
N GLU A 230 7.30 -13.43 -26.86
CA GLU A 230 8.65 -13.50 -26.29
C GLU A 230 8.67 -13.05 -24.82
N SER A 231 7.92 -11.99 -24.50
CA SER A 231 7.74 -11.53 -23.12
C SER A 231 6.98 -12.55 -22.28
N GLN A 232 5.96 -13.20 -22.83
CA GLN A 232 5.26 -14.31 -22.17
C GLN A 232 6.21 -15.47 -21.82
N TYR A 233 7.08 -15.87 -22.75
CA TYR A 233 8.10 -16.88 -22.48
C TYR A 233 9.08 -16.45 -21.38
N LYS A 234 9.52 -15.19 -21.37
CA LYS A 234 10.38 -14.65 -20.30
C LYS A 234 9.70 -14.72 -18.93
N ILE A 235 8.40 -14.39 -18.86
CA ILE A 235 7.60 -14.47 -17.62
C ILE A 235 7.51 -15.91 -17.10
N ILE A 236 7.23 -16.88 -17.98
CA ILE A 236 7.19 -18.31 -17.60
C ILE A 236 8.59 -18.78 -17.17
N ALA A 237 9.62 -18.44 -17.94
CA ALA A 237 10.98 -18.87 -17.66
C ALA A 237 11.53 -18.33 -16.33
N ALA A 238 11.13 -17.12 -15.91
CA ALA A 238 11.57 -16.52 -14.67
C ALA A 238 11.17 -17.32 -13.42
N THR A 239 9.99 -17.94 -13.45
CA THR A 239 9.40 -18.65 -12.30
C THR A 239 9.58 -20.16 -12.36
N GLN A 240 10.00 -20.67 -13.53
CA GLN A 240 10.23 -22.09 -13.82
C GLN A 240 9.11 -23.00 -13.26
N PRO A 241 7.83 -22.75 -13.63
CA PRO A 241 6.69 -23.42 -13.02
C PRO A 241 6.64 -24.91 -13.36
N PHE A 242 7.22 -25.33 -14.48
CA PHE A 242 7.20 -26.73 -14.96
C PHE A 242 8.43 -27.55 -14.52
N ARG A 243 9.05 -27.24 -13.37
CA ARG A 243 10.15 -28.04 -12.83
C ARG A 243 9.65 -29.41 -12.39
N ALA A 244 10.50 -30.44 -12.49
CA ALA A 244 10.17 -31.82 -12.12
C ALA A 244 9.78 -32.00 -10.64
N SER A 245 10.20 -31.09 -9.76
CA SER A 245 9.80 -31.06 -8.36
C SER A 245 8.33 -30.67 -8.15
N ASN A 246 7.71 -30.02 -9.13
CA ASN A 246 6.36 -29.49 -9.01
C ASN A 246 5.34 -30.56 -9.43
N GLU A 247 4.30 -30.69 -8.61
CA GLU A 247 3.19 -31.62 -8.82
C GLU A 247 2.03 -30.93 -9.53
N TYR A 248 1.82 -29.66 -9.18
CA TYR A 248 0.76 -28.82 -9.71
C TYR A 248 1.35 -27.55 -10.32
N VAL A 249 0.72 -27.05 -11.39
CA VAL A 249 0.97 -25.69 -11.89
C VAL A 249 -0.30 -24.87 -11.85
N LEU A 250 -0.20 -23.67 -11.30
CA LEU A 250 -1.31 -22.71 -11.23
C LEU A 250 -1.11 -21.60 -12.24
N LEU A 251 -2.19 -21.28 -12.95
CA LEU A 251 -2.27 -20.15 -13.87
C LEU A 251 -3.43 -19.26 -13.47
N PRO A 252 -3.18 -18.12 -12.81
CA PRO A 252 -4.14 -17.05 -12.65
C PRO A 252 -4.41 -16.38 -14.00
N ILE A 253 -5.69 -16.23 -14.36
CA ILE A 253 -6.14 -15.64 -15.62
C ILE A 253 -6.97 -14.41 -15.32
N HIS A 254 -6.56 -13.26 -15.85
CA HIS A 254 -7.37 -12.05 -15.85
C HIS A 254 -8.22 -12.00 -17.14
N LEU A 255 -9.54 -12.11 -17.00
CA LEU A 255 -10.47 -12.07 -18.11
C LEU A 255 -11.02 -10.65 -18.28
N ASN A 256 -10.78 -10.06 -19.45
CA ASN A 256 -11.36 -8.80 -19.91
C ASN A 256 -11.28 -7.63 -18.91
N ASN A 257 -10.21 -7.58 -18.10
CA ASN A 257 -10.04 -6.60 -17.04
C ASN A 257 -11.19 -6.51 -16.03
N ASN A 258 -11.96 -7.58 -15.87
CA ASN A 258 -13.17 -7.61 -15.06
C ASN A 258 -13.22 -8.78 -14.08
N HIS A 259 -12.55 -9.88 -14.40
CA HIS A 259 -12.70 -11.12 -13.66
C HIS A 259 -11.41 -11.88 -13.55
N TRP A 260 -11.21 -12.57 -12.42
CA TRP A 260 -10.10 -13.47 -12.23
C TRP A 260 -10.55 -14.92 -12.33
N CYS A 261 -9.71 -15.78 -12.88
CA CYS A 261 -9.94 -17.22 -12.97
C CYS A 261 -8.64 -17.94 -12.62
N GLY A 262 -8.74 -19.22 -12.28
CA GLY A 262 -7.60 -20.08 -12.07
C GLY A 262 -7.68 -21.31 -12.96
N VAL A 263 -6.55 -21.70 -13.54
CA VAL A 263 -6.36 -23.04 -14.11
C VAL A 263 -5.33 -23.77 -13.27
N VAL A 264 -5.67 -24.99 -12.87
CA VAL A 264 -4.75 -25.91 -12.22
C VAL A 264 -4.37 -26.99 -13.22
N PHE A 265 -3.09 -27.22 -13.39
CA PHE A 265 -2.53 -28.35 -14.14
C PHE A 265 -1.97 -29.36 -13.15
N ASP A 266 -2.50 -30.58 -13.16
CA ASP A 266 -1.88 -31.72 -12.48
C ASP A 266 -0.87 -32.38 -13.42
N ILE A 267 0.42 -32.17 -13.18
CA ILE A 267 1.51 -32.61 -14.06
C ILE A 267 1.91 -34.05 -13.78
N LYS A 268 1.63 -34.57 -12.58
CA LYS A 268 1.95 -35.96 -12.21
C LYS A 268 0.87 -36.94 -12.65
N SER A 269 -0.35 -36.47 -12.86
CA SER A 269 -1.41 -37.29 -13.45
C SER A 269 -1.13 -37.55 -14.95
N GLN A 270 -1.33 -38.79 -15.41
CA GLN A 270 -1.16 -39.17 -16.83
C GLN A 270 -2.20 -38.51 -17.77
N THR A 271 -3.09 -37.68 -17.23
CA THR A 271 -4.10 -36.92 -17.98
C THR A 271 -4.00 -35.47 -17.55
N LEU A 272 -3.62 -34.57 -18.46
CA LEU A 272 -3.71 -33.12 -18.22
C LEU A 272 -5.17 -32.77 -17.88
N ARG A 273 -5.47 -32.64 -16.59
CA ARG A 273 -6.75 -32.14 -16.10
C ARG A 273 -6.60 -30.65 -15.88
N ALA A 274 -7.11 -29.87 -16.82
CA ALA A 274 -7.33 -28.45 -16.61
C ALA A 274 -8.66 -28.30 -15.85
N VAL A 275 -8.57 -28.06 -14.54
CA VAL A 275 -9.75 -27.60 -13.80
C VAL A 275 -9.79 -26.09 -13.94
N VAL A 276 -10.75 -25.60 -14.73
CA VAL A 276 -11.04 -24.16 -14.81
C VAL A 276 -11.96 -23.83 -13.65
N THR A 277 -11.39 -23.24 -12.60
CA THR A 277 -12.18 -22.68 -11.51
C THR A 277 -12.34 -21.19 -11.79
N CYS A 278 -13.56 -20.75 -12.08
CA CYS A 278 -13.90 -19.33 -12.05
C CYS A 278 -13.87 -18.90 -10.59
N ILE A 279 -12.74 -18.37 -10.15
CA ILE A 279 -12.66 -17.70 -8.86
C ILE A 279 -13.25 -16.32 -9.08
N VAL A 280 -14.56 -16.18 -8.91
CA VAL A 280 -15.16 -14.85 -8.77
C VAL A 280 -14.54 -14.22 -7.53
N MET A 281 -13.44 -13.49 -7.72
CA MET A 281 -12.72 -12.82 -6.64
C MET A 281 -13.49 -11.60 -6.11
N GLY A 282 -14.72 -11.35 -6.57
CA GLY A 282 -15.72 -10.55 -5.85
C GLY A 282 -16.41 -11.31 -4.71
N VAL A 283 -16.16 -12.63 -4.60
CA VAL A 283 -16.61 -13.53 -3.55
C VAL A 283 -15.53 -14.60 -3.34
N LEU A 284 -14.26 -14.20 -3.23
CA LEU A 284 -13.31 -15.07 -2.53
C LEU A 284 -13.76 -15.08 -1.08
N GLU A 285 -14.14 -16.26 -0.61
CA GLU A 285 -14.59 -16.52 0.73
C GLU A 285 -13.74 -15.72 1.71
N SER A 286 -14.40 -14.92 2.53
CA SER A 286 -13.79 -14.15 3.61
C SER A 286 -12.69 -14.94 4.32
N HIS A 287 -12.80 -16.27 4.43
CA HIS A 287 -11.86 -17.15 5.14
C HIS A 287 -10.53 -17.38 4.43
N LEU A 288 -10.49 -17.49 3.10
CA LEU A 288 -9.23 -17.63 2.35
C LEU A 288 -8.46 -16.31 2.35
N ILE A 289 -9.17 -15.19 2.23
CA ILE A 289 -8.60 -13.85 2.33
C ILE A 289 -8.08 -13.57 3.75
N MET A 290 -8.88 -13.90 4.77
CA MET A 290 -8.53 -13.73 6.18
C MET A 290 -7.39 -14.65 6.62
N SER A 291 -7.39 -15.90 6.16
CA SER A 291 -6.28 -16.85 6.30
C SER A 291 -4.99 -16.27 5.74
N PHE A 292 -5.08 -15.78 4.50
CA PHE A 292 -3.97 -15.23 3.77
C PHE A 292 -3.42 -13.96 4.45
N LEU A 293 -4.29 -13.03 4.84
CA LEU A 293 -3.92 -11.81 5.58
C LEU A 293 -3.32 -12.12 6.96
N THR A 294 -3.87 -13.09 7.69
CA THR A 294 -3.46 -13.38 9.07
C THR A 294 -2.16 -14.18 9.11
N ARG A 295 -1.97 -15.19 8.24
CA ARG A 295 -0.65 -15.84 8.11
C ARG A 295 0.40 -14.85 7.64
N PHE A 296 0.05 -13.92 6.75
CA PHE A 296 0.99 -12.89 6.30
C PHE A 296 1.35 -11.89 7.42
N ALA A 297 0.37 -11.50 8.24
CA ALA A 297 0.57 -10.56 9.32
C ALA A 297 1.29 -11.20 10.53
N LEU A 298 0.99 -12.48 10.85
CA LEU A 298 1.64 -13.24 11.93
C LEU A 298 3.01 -13.82 11.54
N SER A 299 3.25 -14.21 10.28
CA SER A 299 4.56 -14.72 9.87
C SER A 299 5.63 -13.62 9.84
N TYR A 300 5.23 -12.36 9.71
CA TYR A 300 6.19 -11.25 9.75
C TYR A 300 6.65 -10.95 11.17
N ASP A 301 5.77 -10.98 12.18
CA ASP A 301 6.15 -10.74 13.58
C ASP A 301 7.23 -11.76 14.05
N ASN A 302 7.03 -13.04 13.71
CA ASN A 302 7.97 -14.10 14.06
C ASN A 302 9.29 -14.09 13.27
N ARG A 303 9.31 -13.58 12.02
CA ARG A 303 10.56 -13.48 11.23
C ARG A 303 11.40 -12.25 11.59
N THR A 304 10.80 -11.20 12.19
CA THR A 304 11.57 -10.06 12.75
C THR A 304 12.15 -10.37 14.13
N CYS A 305 11.47 -11.15 14.97
CA CYS A 305 12.04 -11.59 16.25
C CYS A 305 13.14 -12.66 16.09
N ALA A 306 13.05 -13.56 15.12
CA ALA A 306 14.06 -14.62 14.92
C ALA A 306 15.42 -14.10 14.37
N LYS A 307 15.51 -12.85 13.92
CA LYS A 307 16.77 -12.22 13.48
C LYS A 307 17.40 -11.28 14.51
N ALA A 308 16.76 -11.07 15.66
CA ALA A 308 17.29 -10.24 16.74
C ALA A 308 17.90 -11.04 17.92
N SER A 309 17.94 -12.38 17.86
CA SER A 309 18.55 -13.23 18.91
C SER A 309 19.87 -13.88 18.51
N LYS A 310 20.55 -13.35 17.49
CA LYS A 310 21.93 -13.71 17.17
C LYS A 310 22.73 -12.44 16.87
N TYR A 311 22.91 -11.61 17.90
CA TYR A 311 24.13 -10.86 18.23
C TYR A 311 23.94 -10.26 19.62
#